data_AF-H6SPD3-F1
#
_entry.id   AF-H6SPD3-F1
#
_cell.length_a   1.000
_cell.length_b   1.000
_cell.length_c   1.000
_cell.angle_alpha   90.00
_cell.angle_beta   90.00
_cell.angle_gamma   90.00
#
_symmetry.space_group_name_H-M   'P 1'
#
loop_
_entity.id
_entity.type
_entity.pdbx_description
1 polymer ?
#
loop_
_entity_poly.entity_id
_entity_poly.type
_entity_poly.pdbx_seq_one_letter_code
_entity_poly.pdbx_strand_id
1 'polypeptide(L)'
;MPKGAAPGRLARYRRQYETLIKAMGALGLRPLLPEALRSPIIVTFRAPQDPAYSFPAFYEAMKRRGFLIYPGKMTAAESFRLGCIGALADGVMTACATACADSLREIGVTRGCLPA
;
A
#
# COMPACT_ATOMS: atom_id res chain seq x y z
N MET A 1 -35.20 0.45 4.99
CA MET A 1 -34.20 0.12 6.04
C MET A 1 -32.84 -0.11 5.37
N PRO A 2 -31.89 0.84 5.32
CA PRO A 2 -30.58 0.50 4.78
C PRO A 2 -29.73 -0.13 5.88
N LYS A 3 -29.48 -1.44 5.79
CA LYS A 3 -28.38 -2.13 6.48
C LYS A 3 -27.06 -1.76 5.80
N GLY A 4 -26.65 -0.50 5.95
CA GLY A 4 -25.33 -0.01 5.54
C GLY A 4 -24.30 -0.32 6.62
N ALA A 5 -23.03 -0.42 6.24
CA ALA A 5 -21.91 -0.50 7.17
C ALA A 5 -22.10 0.50 8.33
N ALA A 6 -22.01 0.04 9.59
CA ALA A 6 -22.13 0.92 10.75
C ALA A 6 -21.30 2.19 10.52
N PRO A 7 -21.82 3.40 10.74
CA PRO A 7 -21.16 4.67 10.37
C PRO A 7 -19.67 4.75 10.76
N GLY A 8 -19.29 4.15 11.89
CA GLY A 8 -17.89 4.07 12.35
C GLY A 8 -16.96 3.20 11.49
N ARG A 9 -17.46 2.20 10.75
CA ARG A 9 -16.64 1.31 9.92
C ARG A 9 -16.11 2.02 8.68
N LEU A 10 -16.97 2.71 7.94
CA LEU A 10 -16.54 3.47 6.77
C LEU A 10 -15.60 4.61 7.17
N ALA A 11 -15.89 5.30 8.27
CA ALA A 11 -15.01 6.34 8.81
C ALA A 11 -13.62 5.78 9.16
N ARG A 12 -13.54 4.61 9.81
CA ARG A 12 -12.25 3.96 10.10
C ARG A 12 -11.50 3.61 8.81
N TYR A 13 -12.17 3.01 7.84
CA TYR A 13 -11.56 2.65 6.55
C TYR A 13 -11.02 3.88 5.81
N ARG A 14 -11.76 4.99 5.83
CA ARG A 14 -11.29 6.27 5.26
C ARG A 14 -10.03 6.78 5.96
N ARG A 15 -9.99 6.78 7.30
CA ARG A 15 -8.78 7.19 8.05
C ARG A 15 -7.57 6.32 7.73
N GLN A 16 -7.75 5.00 7.65
CA GLN A 16 -6.67 4.07 7.28
C GLN A 16 -6.20 4.33 5.85
N TYR A 17 -7.13 4.48 4.91
CA TYR A 17 -6.83 4.84 3.51
C TYR A 17 -6.05 6.16 3.39
N GLU A 18 -6.49 7.23 4.04
CA GLU A 18 -5.82 8.54 4.01
C GLU A 18 -4.41 8.47 4.58
N THR A 19 -4.25 7.75 5.70
CA THR A 19 -2.94 7.51 6.33
C THR A 19 -2.01 6.76 5.37
N LEU A 20 -2.51 5.71 4.72
CA LEU A 20 -1.74 4.93 3.76
C LEU A 20 -1.34 5.77 2.54
N ILE A 21 -2.27 6.53 1.94
CA ILE A 21 -1.98 7.38 0.78
C ILE A 21 -0.91 8.41 1.12
N LYS A 22 -1.01 9.07 2.29
CA LYS A 22 -0.03 10.05 2.74
C LYS A 22 1.35 9.41 2.97
N ALA A 23 1.40 8.30 3.70
CA ALA A 23 2.65 7.64 4.05
C ALA A 23 3.36 7.06 2.83
N MET A 24 2.63 6.35 1.96
CA MET A 24 3.18 5.82 0.70
C MET A 24 3.60 6.94 -0.26
N GLY A 25 2.83 8.05 -0.28
CA GLY A 25 3.15 9.24 -1.05
C GLY A 25 4.50 9.87 -0.66
N ALA A 26 4.79 9.92 0.65
CA ALA A 26 6.07 10.38 1.20
C ALA A 26 7.25 9.48 0.82
N LEU A 27 7.00 8.20 0.51
CA LEU A 27 8.02 7.29 -0.04
C LEU A 27 8.24 7.49 -1.54
N GLY A 28 7.45 8.32 -2.22
CA GLY A 28 7.51 8.47 -3.69
C GLY A 28 6.62 7.49 -4.45
N LEU A 29 5.92 6.58 -3.75
CA LEU A 29 4.99 5.63 -4.36
C LEU A 29 3.68 6.32 -4.72
N ARG A 30 3.05 5.88 -5.82
CA ARG A 30 1.85 6.53 -6.37
C ARG A 30 0.74 5.51 -6.62
N PRO A 31 -0.52 5.83 -6.23
CA PRO A 31 -1.66 5.02 -6.63
C PRO A 31 -1.78 4.92 -8.16
N LEU A 32 -2.21 3.77 -8.65
CA LEU A 32 -2.42 3.51 -10.07
C LEU A 32 -3.59 4.33 -10.63
N LEU A 33 -4.69 4.38 -9.88
CA LEU A 33 -5.94 5.05 -10.27
C LEU A 33 -5.95 6.54 -9.87
N PRO A 34 -6.62 7.41 -10.64
CA PRO A 34 -6.89 8.80 -10.23
C PRO A 34 -7.78 8.84 -8.98
N GLU A 35 -7.70 9.93 -8.22
CA GLU A 35 -8.37 10.06 -6.92
C GLU A 35 -9.88 9.78 -6.97
N ALA A 36 -10.56 10.27 -7.99
CA ALA A 36 -12.00 10.09 -8.19
C ALA A 36 -12.44 8.62 -8.34
N LEU A 37 -11.52 7.70 -8.67
CA LEU A 37 -11.80 6.27 -8.85
C LEU A 37 -11.29 5.41 -7.69
N ARG A 38 -10.73 6.01 -6.65
CA ARG A 38 -10.19 5.27 -5.50
C ARG A 38 -11.30 4.95 -4.50
N SER A 39 -11.14 3.81 -3.82
CA SER A 39 -12.01 3.43 -2.70
C SER A 39 -11.18 3.25 -1.43
N PRO A 40 -11.75 3.51 -0.24
CA PRO A 40 -11.04 3.32 1.04
C PRO A 40 -10.99 1.84 1.46
N ILE A 41 -10.87 0.92 0.50
CA ILE A 41 -10.92 -0.53 0.75
C ILE A 41 -9.58 -1.18 0.44
N ILE A 42 -9.08 -0.94 -0.76
CA ILE A 42 -7.82 -1.47 -1.25
C ILE A 42 -7.22 -0.48 -2.24
N VAL A 43 -5.92 -0.24 -2.13
CA VAL A 43 -5.21 0.70 -2.99
C VAL A 43 -4.21 -0.06 -3.82
N THR A 44 -4.30 0.11 -5.14
CA THR A 44 -3.29 -0.37 -6.09
C THR A 44 -2.23 0.70 -6.26
N PHE A 45 -0.97 0.37 -5.96
CA PHE A 45 0.19 1.23 -6.18
C PHE A 45 0.97 0.75 -7.39
N ARG A 46 1.55 1.70 -8.12
CA ARG A 46 2.54 1.39 -9.17
C ARG A 46 3.80 0.82 -8.51
N ALA A 47 4.34 -0.24 -9.09
CA ALA A 47 5.65 -0.74 -8.69
C ALA A 47 6.75 0.31 -9.00
N PRO A 48 7.85 0.34 -8.23
CA PRO A 48 9.05 1.07 -8.60
C PRO A 48 9.55 0.68 -9.99
N GLN A 49 10.01 1.66 -10.77
CA GLN A 49 10.63 1.44 -12.09
C GLN A 49 12.14 1.18 -11.95
N ASP A 50 12.52 0.41 -10.93
CA ASP A 50 13.90 0.03 -10.66
C ASP A 50 14.13 -1.40 -11.16
N PRO A 51 15.18 -1.69 -11.95
CA PRO A 51 15.48 -3.06 -12.39
C PRO A 51 15.69 -4.07 -11.25
N ALA A 52 16.02 -3.61 -10.03
CA ALA A 52 16.12 -4.47 -8.86
C ALA A 52 14.75 -4.89 -8.30
N TYR A 53 13.66 -4.23 -8.71
CA TYR A 53 12.33 -4.56 -8.22
C TYR A 53 11.86 -5.92 -8.75
N SER A 54 11.42 -6.76 -7.82
CA SER A 54 10.80 -8.05 -8.10
C SER A 54 9.67 -8.26 -7.10
N PHE A 55 8.43 -8.40 -7.58
CA PHE A 55 7.30 -8.60 -6.68
C PHE A 55 7.47 -9.82 -5.75
N PRO A 56 7.94 -11.00 -6.21
CA PRO A 56 8.23 -12.12 -5.31
C PRO A 56 9.20 -11.79 -4.16
N ALA A 57 10.31 -11.11 -4.45
CA ALA A 57 11.29 -10.72 -3.43
C ALA A 57 10.70 -9.68 -2.46
N PHE A 58 9.98 -8.69 -3.00
CA PHE A 58 9.29 -7.67 -2.22
C PHE A 58 8.21 -8.27 -1.31
N TYR A 59 7.44 -9.24 -1.81
CA TYR A 59 6.43 -9.96 -1.04
C TYR A 59 7.03 -10.70 0.15
N GLU A 60 8.12 -11.46 -0.06
CA GLU A 60 8.77 -12.17 1.05
C GLU A 60 9.39 -11.21 2.07
N ALA A 61 9.95 -10.08 1.63
CA ALA A 61 10.47 -9.04 2.52
C ALA A 61 9.37 -8.37 3.37
N MET A 62 8.21 -8.07 2.77
CA MET A 62 7.04 -7.55 3.49
C MET A 62 6.48 -8.57 4.48
N LYS A 63 6.40 -9.85 4.07
CA LYS A 63 5.92 -10.95 4.90
C LYS A 63 6.80 -11.17 6.13
N ARG A 64 8.14 -11.10 6.01
CA ARG A 64 9.06 -11.15 7.16
C ARG A 64 8.80 -10.03 8.17
N ARG A 65 8.26 -8.89 7.72
CA ARG A 65 7.87 -7.74 8.55
C ARG A 65 6.42 -7.80 9.03
N GLY A 66 5.72 -8.90 8.80
CA GLY A 66 4.35 -9.12 9.24
C GLY A 66 3.26 -8.57 8.31
N PHE A 67 3.60 -8.18 7.07
CA PHE A 67 2.63 -7.62 6.12
C PHE A 67 2.48 -8.50 4.88
N LEU A 68 1.25 -8.96 4.62
CA LEU A 68 0.91 -9.68 3.40
C LEU A 68 0.37 -8.70 2.36
N ILE A 69 0.97 -8.72 1.16
CA ILE A 69 0.60 -7.86 0.03
C ILE A 69 0.13 -8.70 -1.15
N TYR A 70 -0.64 -8.11 -2.07
CA TYR A 70 -1.16 -8.83 -3.24
C TYR A 70 -0.60 -8.27 -4.54
N PRO A 71 -0.33 -9.12 -5.55
CA PRO A 71 0.06 -8.63 -6.86
C PRO A 71 -1.10 -7.88 -7.52
N GLY A 72 -0.78 -6.88 -8.32
CA GLY A 72 -1.69 -6.27 -9.28
C GLY A 72 -1.87 -7.20 -10.49
N LYS A 73 -3.12 -7.44 -10.89
CA LYS A 73 -3.46 -8.37 -12.00
C LYS A 73 -3.62 -7.67 -13.35
N MET A 74 -3.23 -6.39 -13.47
CA MET A 74 -3.44 -5.61 -14.69
C MET A 74 -2.16 -5.56 -15.54
N THR A 75 -2.31 -5.86 -16.83
CA THR A 75 -1.22 -6.13 -17.79
C THR A 75 -0.46 -4.90 -18.28
N ALA A 76 -0.96 -3.68 -18.03
CA ALA A 76 -0.36 -2.46 -18.56
C ALA A 76 0.70 -1.81 -17.66
N ALA A 77 0.69 -2.06 -16.36
CA ALA A 77 1.67 -1.52 -15.43
C ALA A 77 1.86 -2.46 -14.24
N GLU A 78 3.11 -2.83 -13.97
CA GLU A 78 3.45 -3.61 -12.78
C GLU A 78 3.01 -2.84 -11.53
N SER A 79 2.30 -3.55 -10.64
CA SER A 79 1.62 -2.95 -9.51
C SER A 79 1.44 -3.96 -8.39
N PHE A 80 1.20 -3.44 -7.18
CA PHE A 80 0.86 -4.22 -6.00
C PHE A 80 -0.29 -3.55 -5.27
N ARG A 81 -0.97 -4.30 -4.38
CA ARG A 81 -2.15 -3.84 -3.65
C ARG A 81 -1.97 -3.97 -2.15
N LEU A 82 -2.43 -2.93 -1.45
CA LEU A 82 -2.49 -2.85 0.01
C LEU A 82 -3.94 -2.63 0.46
N GLY A 83 -4.42 -3.49 1.36
CA GLY A 83 -5.76 -3.37 1.95
C GLY A 83 -5.80 -2.38 3.11
N CYS A 84 -6.90 -1.65 3.25
CA CYS A 84 -7.15 -0.67 4.31
C CYS A 84 -8.33 -1.08 5.24
N ILE A 85 -8.73 -2.36 5.20
CA ILE A 85 -9.92 -2.87 5.88
C ILE A 85 -9.60 -3.93 6.94
N GLY A 86 -10.60 -4.28 7.75
CA GLY A 86 -10.48 -5.28 8.81
C GLY A 86 -10.31 -4.65 10.20
N ALA A 87 -9.71 -5.42 11.10
CA ALA A 87 -9.39 -5.04 12.47
C ALA A 87 -7.99 -4.40 12.54
N LEU A 88 -7.81 -3.30 11.83
CA LEU A 88 -6.55 -2.55 11.82
C LEU A 88 -6.59 -1.50 12.94
N ALA A 89 -5.61 -1.58 13.83
CA ALA A 89 -5.40 -0.57 14.86
C ALA A 89 -4.83 0.73 14.26
N ASP A 90 -4.83 1.79 15.05
CA ASP A 90 -4.15 3.03 14.69
C ASP A 90 -2.64 2.77 14.52
N GLY A 91 -2.02 3.46 13.56
CA GLY A 91 -0.60 3.30 13.24
C GLY A 91 -0.24 2.13 12.34
N VAL A 92 -1.13 1.14 12.11
CA VAL A 92 -0.83 -0.01 11.24
C VAL A 92 -0.47 0.41 9.81
N MET A 93 -1.12 1.43 9.25
CA MET A 93 -0.79 1.92 7.90
C MET A 93 0.58 2.62 7.85
N THR A 94 0.98 3.29 8.93
CA THR A 94 2.32 3.89 9.07
C THR A 94 3.39 2.80 9.18
N ALA A 95 3.13 1.77 9.99
CA ALA A 95 4.00 0.60 10.11
C ALA A 95 4.11 -0.15 8.77
N CYS A 96 3.01 -0.30 8.04
CA CYS A 96 2.97 -0.89 6.70
C CYS A 96 3.85 -0.10 5.72
N ALA A 97 3.76 1.24 5.72
CA ALA A 97 4.60 2.09 4.89
C ALA A 97 6.09 1.98 5.27
N THR A 98 6.40 1.92 6.57
CA THR A 98 7.78 1.70 7.06
C THR A 98 8.31 0.36 6.56
N ALA A 99 7.53 -0.71 6.71
CA ALA A 99 7.88 -2.02 6.20
C ALA A 99 8.06 -2.04 4.68
N CYS A 100 7.25 -1.27 3.95
CA CYS A 100 7.41 -1.09 2.51
C CYS A 100 8.75 -0.45 2.16
N ALA A 101 9.12 0.64 2.83
CA ALA A 101 10.39 1.32 2.60
C ALA A 101 11.58 0.39 2.87
N ASP A 102 11.56 -0.31 4.00
CA ASP A 102 12.65 -1.23 4.39
C ASP A 102 12.74 -2.45 3.46
N SER A 103 11.59 -2.97 3.01
CA SER A 103 11.55 -4.10 2.08
C SER A 103 12.08 -3.71 0.70
N LEU A 104 11.79 -2.49 0.23
CA LEU A 104 12.33 -1.98 -1.03
C LEU A 104 13.86 -1.79 -0.94
N ARG A 105 14.36 -1.22 0.16
CA ARG A 105 15.80 -1.10 0.40
C ARG A 105 16.50 -2.45 0.46
N GLU A 106 15.90 -3.42 1.15
CA GLU A 106 16.45 -4.77 1.29
C GLU A 106 16.67 -5.46 -0.06
N ILE A 107 15.73 -5.31 -0.99
CA ILE A 107 15.85 -5.91 -2.34
C ILE A 107 16.68 -5.05 -3.30
N GLY A 108 17.31 -3.97 -2.83
CA GLY A 108 18.19 -3.12 -3.62
C GLY A 108 17.48 -2.07 -4.49
N VAL A 109 16.19 -1.81 -4.26
CA VAL A 109 15.48 -0.73 -4.97
C VAL A 109 15.95 0.62 -4.42
N THR A 110 16.56 1.42 -5.29
CA THR A 110 17.10 2.75 -4.96
C THR A 110 16.34 3.86 -5.68
N ARG A 111 15.67 3.54 -6.79
CA ARG A 111 14.82 4.47 -7.55
C ARG A 111 13.37 4.32 -7.11
N GLY A 112 12.75 5.41 -6.68
CA GLY A 112 11.33 5.43 -6.26
C GLY A 112 11.10 5.27 -4.76
N CYS A 113 12.16 5.24 -3.96
CA CYS A 113 12.11 5.53 -2.53
C CYS A 113 12.80 6.88 -2.33
N LEU A 114 12.10 7.93 -1.89
CA LEU A 114 12.79 9.16 -1.49
C LEU A 114 13.76 8.83 -0.34
N PRO A 115 14.98 9.40 -0.32
CA PRO A 115 15.85 9.28 0.86
C PRO A 115 15.09 9.81 2.07
N ALA A 116 15.25 9.12 3.20
CA ALA A 116 14.66 9.50 4.48
C ALA A 116 15.11 10.90 4.92
#